data_AF-A0A4P6JKA4-F1
#
_entry.id   AF-A0A4P6JKA4-F1
#
_cell.length_a   1.000
_cell.length_b   1.000
_cell.length_c   1.000
_cell.angle_alpha   90.00
_cell.angle_beta   90.00
_cell.angle_gamma   90.00
#
_symmetry.space_group_name_H-M   'P 1'
#
loop_
_entity.id
_entity.type
_entity.pdbx_description
1 polymer ?
#
loop_
_entity_poly.entity_id
_entity_poly.type
_entity_poly.pdbx_seq_one_letter_code
_entity_poly.pdbx_strand_id
1 'polypeptide(L)'
;MLQPLSLVDEHADVLLNLPRSPVAPFLSLPNYAEDMAIREAILGKATQWSLQEQTAQPYYRTSNDFSISLDAATALPSFSKSLARAVSQPEGTLMTARILLGLWASRHHDPHLSFNGRVMIHHDEILSWRGVQKHHRRAYAGSQKHFSDGYPWKQRQQVQQDLVLLSRYHLRGQHIIRSGSNVQSVVIDAPYLVLTPIEKQGKVVGYLIAPGSWISSYEAHQMNFLACVPYQLFHLNPRNDYLAVRLTFYLIEHWRRHGHEGSAHTSFCMASLLSSSMIAIDKANLTSRFVPRVEAALQKLYSIHFLEEPPRILSIVDRTKAYWGKDWLASSWQLVPAQDNQ
;
A
#
# COMPACT_ATOMS: atom_id res chain seq x y z
N MET A 1 7.40 -39.10 -26.52
CA MET A 1 6.88 -38.91 -25.16
C MET A 1 7.18 -37.47 -24.77
N LEU A 2 6.16 -36.61 -24.73
CA LEU A 2 6.31 -35.27 -24.17
C LEU A 2 6.42 -35.46 -22.65
N GLN A 3 7.54 -35.01 -22.06
CA GLN A 3 7.62 -34.89 -20.61
C GLN A 3 6.48 -33.97 -20.16
N PRO A 4 5.78 -34.28 -19.05
CA PRO A 4 4.83 -33.34 -18.48
C PRO A 4 5.58 -32.04 -18.18
N LEU A 5 5.12 -30.93 -18.75
CA LEU A 5 5.57 -29.60 -18.35
C LEU A 5 5.46 -29.54 -16.83
N SER A 6 6.52 -29.10 -16.16
CA SER A 6 6.43 -28.90 -14.72
C SER A 6 5.30 -27.89 -14.45
N LEU A 7 4.55 -28.03 -13.35
CA LEU A 7 3.53 -27.05 -12.93
C LEU A 7 4.05 -25.59 -12.96
N VAL A 8 5.38 -25.41 -12.87
CA VAL A 8 6.07 -24.12 -12.97
C VAL A 8 6.08 -23.58 -14.41
N ASP A 9 6.26 -24.43 -15.43
CA ASP A 9 6.29 -24.02 -16.84
C ASP A 9 4.89 -23.64 -17.35
N GLU A 10 3.84 -24.37 -16.93
CA GLU A 10 2.45 -24.03 -17.28
C GLU A 10 2.04 -22.68 -16.68
N HIS A 11 2.40 -22.41 -15.42
CA HIS A 11 2.17 -21.11 -14.80
C HIS A 11 2.96 -19.98 -15.47
N ALA A 12 4.18 -20.26 -15.95
CA ALA A 12 4.97 -19.27 -16.66
C ALA A 12 4.35 -18.88 -18.01
N ASP A 13 3.71 -19.82 -18.71
CA ASP A 13 3.03 -19.53 -19.99
C ASP A 13 1.74 -18.75 -19.80
N VAL A 14 0.92 -19.08 -18.78
CA VAL A 14 -0.25 -18.25 -18.40
C VAL A 14 0.19 -16.84 -18.06
N LEU A 15 1.24 -16.69 -17.25
CA LEU A 15 1.75 -15.40 -16.80
C LEU A 15 2.25 -14.51 -17.96
N LEU A 16 2.80 -15.11 -19.02
CA LEU A 16 3.24 -14.38 -20.20
C LEU A 16 2.09 -13.80 -21.03
N ASN A 17 0.91 -14.42 -20.95
CA ASN A 17 -0.31 -14.04 -21.65
C ASN A 17 -1.20 -13.07 -20.84
N LEU A 18 -0.85 -12.78 -19.59
CA LEU A 18 -1.60 -11.81 -18.78
C LEU A 18 -1.53 -10.40 -19.38
N PRO A 19 -2.61 -9.61 -19.30
CA PRO A 19 -2.60 -8.20 -19.66
C PRO A 19 -1.53 -7.48 -18.83
N ARG A 20 -0.52 -6.92 -19.49
CA ARG A 20 0.58 -6.20 -18.81
C ARG A 20 0.24 -4.74 -18.51
N SER A 21 -0.91 -4.28 -18.98
CA SER A 21 -1.44 -2.94 -18.74
C SER A 21 -2.72 -3.08 -17.92
N PRO A 22 -2.93 -2.23 -16.91
CA PRO A 22 -4.18 -2.19 -16.16
C PRO A 22 -5.33 -1.92 -17.13
N VAL A 23 -6.31 -2.82 -17.11
CA VAL A 23 -7.56 -2.70 -17.87
C VAL A 23 -8.64 -2.05 -16.99
N ALA A 24 -8.51 -2.20 -15.67
CA ALA A 24 -9.47 -1.67 -14.70
C ALA A 24 -9.13 -0.21 -14.33
N PRO A 25 -10.15 0.68 -14.22
CA PRO A 25 -9.95 2.06 -13.77
C PRO A 25 -9.68 2.19 -12.26
N PHE A 26 -9.89 1.13 -11.50
CA PHE A 26 -9.68 1.07 -10.04
C PHE A 26 -9.19 -0.32 -9.60
N LEU A 27 -8.68 -0.40 -8.37
CA LEU A 27 -8.47 -1.65 -7.63
C LEU A 27 -9.35 -1.70 -6.38
N SER A 28 -10.00 -2.83 -6.14
CA SER A 28 -10.69 -3.09 -4.88
C SER A 28 -9.66 -3.56 -3.83
N LEU A 29 -9.39 -2.74 -2.84
CA LEU A 29 -8.40 -3.02 -1.81
C LEU A 29 -9.05 -3.60 -0.54
N PRO A 30 -8.56 -4.74 -0.03
CA PRO A 30 -8.79 -5.17 1.35
C PRO A 30 -8.52 -4.02 2.33
N ASN A 31 -9.49 -3.73 3.20
CA ASN A 31 -9.41 -2.65 4.18
C ASN A 31 -9.70 -3.19 5.58
N TYR A 32 -8.79 -4.05 6.04
CA TYR A 32 -8.87 -4.72 7.33
C TYR A 32 -7.86 -4.16 8.32
N ALA A 33 -8.03 -4.47 9.60
CA ALA A 33 -7.17 -4.00 10.68
C ALA A 33 -5.68 -4.36 10.44
N GLU A 34 -5.42 -5.53 9.88
CA GLU A 34 -4.10 -6.04 9.54
C GLU A 34 -3.42 -5.17 8.48
N ASP A 35 -4.19 -4.70 7.50
CA ASP A 35 -3.66 -3.89 6.41
C ASP A 35 -3.28 -2.47 6.88
N MET A 36 -4.04 -1.93 7.84
CA MET A 36 -3.69 -0.70 8.54
C MET A 36 -2.41 -0.89 9.39
N ALA A 37 -2.33 -1.99 10.12
CA ALA A 37 -1.19 -2.32 10.98
C ALA A 37 0.10 -2.40 10.16
N ILE A 38 0.03 -3.00 8.96
CA ILE A 38 1.15 -3.07 8.02
C ILE A 38 1.50 -1.70 7.46
N ARG A 39 0.53 -0.85 7.13
CA ARG A 39 0.81 0.55 6.72
C ARG A 39 1.60 1.29 7.79
N GLU A 40 1.17 1.21 9.05
CA GLU A 40 1.87 1.86 10.15
C GLU A 40 3.29 1.33 10.31
N ALA A 41 3.49 0.02 10.25
CA ALA A 41 4.82 -0.58 10.33
C ALA A 41 5.73 -0.17 9.16
N ILE A 42 5.23 -0.20 7.92
CA ILE A 42 5.98 0.24 6.72
C ILE A 42 6.39 1.71 6.84
N LEU A 43 5.47 2.59 7.27
CA LEU A 43 5.72 4.03 7.37
C LEU A 43 6.44 4.44 8.67
N GLY A 44 6.59 3.50 9.62
CA GLY A 44 7.17 3.70 10.93
C GLY A 44 8.65 4.06 10.87
N LYS A 45 9.06 5.02 11.70
CA LYS A 45 10.47 5.40 11.85
C LYS A 45 11.24 4.27 12.53
N ALA A 46 12.52 4.10 12.21
CA ALA A 46 13.38 3.10 12.85
C ALA A 46 13.38 3.19 14.39
N THR A 47 13.21 4.38 14.98
CA THR A 47 13.13 4.59 16.43
C THR A 47 11.85 4.06 17.08
N GLN A 48 10.82 3.78 16.29
CA GLN A 48 9.54 3.22 16.76
C GLN A 48 9.55 1.69 16.73
N TRP A 49 10.54 1.09 16.06
CA TRP A 49 10.74 -0.36 16.09
C TRP A 49 11.54 -0.74 17.33
N SER A 50 11.08 -1.77 18.02
CA SER A 50 11.69 -2.32 19.22
C SER A 50 12.26 -3.70 18.94
N LEU A 51 13.16 -4.17 19.81
CA LEU A 51 13.68 -5.53 19.76
C LEU A 51 12.96 -6.36 20.82
N GLN A 52 12.49 -7.54 20.44
CA GLN A 52 11.93 -8.49 21.39
C GLN A 52 13.05 -9.05 22.28
N GLU A 53 12.85 -9.00 23.59
CA GLU A 53 13.89 -9.30 24.59
C GLU A 53 14.51 -10.71 24.43
N GLN A 54 13.71 -11.70 24.04
CA GLN A 54 14.11 -13.10 23.98
C GLN A 54 14.75 -13.51 22.65
N THR A 55 14.28 -12.94 21.54
CA THR A 55 14.66 -13.36 20.17
C THR A 55 15.54 -12.35 19.46
N ALA A 56 15.71 -11.15 20.04
CA ALA A 56 16.23 -9.96 19.36
C ALA A 56 15.54 -9.70 18.00
N GLN A 57 14.32 -10.22 17.81
CA GLN A 57 13.56 -10.02 16.60
C GLN A 57 12.96 -8.62 16.64
N PRO A 58 13.09 -7.85 15.55
CA PRO A 58 12.50 -6.54 15.52
C PRO A 58 10.99 -6.61 15.35
N TYR A 59 10.29 -5.77 16.12
CA TYR A 59 8.86 -5.65 16.05
C TYR A 59 8.39 -4.19 16.17
N TYR A 60 7.21 -3.93 15.63
CA TYR A 60 6.51 -2.66 15.65
C TYR A 60 5.13 -2.87 16.27
N ARG A 61 4.79 -2.06 17.29
CA ARG A 61 3.45 -2.05 17.89
C ARG A 61 2.60 -0.98 17.22
N THR A 62 1.47 -1.40 16.69
CA THR A 62 0.55 -0.54 15.93
C THR A 62 -0.56 0.03 16.80
N SER A 63 -1.26 1.05 16.28
CA SER A 63 -2.34 1.76 16.99
C SER A 63 -3.57 0.89 17.27
N ASN A 64 -3.73 -0.21 16.52
CA ASN A 64 -4.80 -1.19 16.68
C ASN A 64 -4.32 -2.49 17.33
N ASP A 65 -3.27 -2.41 18.15
CA ASP A 65 -2.80 -3.51 18.99
C ASP A 65 -2.27 -4.76 18.25
N PHE A 66 -1.96 -4.65 16.96
CA PHE A 66 -1.14 -5.63 16.27
C PHE A 66 0.34 -5.42 16.55
N SER A 67 1.08 -6.51 16.63
CA SER A 67 2.53 -6.55 16.61
C SER A 67 2.99 -7.03 15.24
N ILE A 68 3.76 -6.20 14.54
CA ILE A 68 4.37 -6.56 13.26
C ILE A 68 5.83 -6.89 13.50
N SER A 69 6.27 -8.10 13.18
CA SER A 69 7.70 -8.45 13.21
C SER A 69 8.26 -8.64 11.80
N LEU A 70 9.58 -8.61 11.68
CA LEU A 70 10.30 -9.02 10.48
C LEU A 70 11.01 -10.33 10.76
N ASP A 71 10.86 -11.32 9.89
CA ASP A 71 11.48 -12.64 10.09
C ASP A 71 13.00 -12.55 10.29
N ALA A 72 13.48 -13.23 11.35
CA ALA A 72 14.86 -13.18 11.84
C ALA A 72 15.88 -13.96 10.99
N ALA A 73 15.45 -14.63 9.90
CA ALA A 73 16.31 -15.48 9.07
C ALA A 73 17.49 -14.74 8.40
N THR A 74 17.57 -13.41 8.53
CA THR A 74 18.77 -12.63 8.24
C THR A 74 19.01 -11.61 9.35
N ALA A 75 19.41 -12.09 10.53
CA ALA A 75 19.97 -11.27 11.60
C ALA A 75 21.21 -10.51 11.04
N LEU A 76 21.02 -9.27 10.57
CA LEU A 76 22.11 -8.41 10.17
C LEU A 76 22.72 -7.74 11.40
N PRO A 77 24.06 -7.61 11.51
CA PRO A 77 24.75 -7.15 12.73
C PRO A 77 24.52 -5.67 13.14
N SER A 78 23.64 -4.94 12.44
CA SER A 78 23.21 -3.61 12.86
C SER A 78 21.76 -3.37 12.44
N PHE A 79 20.84 -3.73 13.35
CA PHE A 79 19.40 -3.63 13.17
C PHE A 79 18.95 -2.30 12.54
N SER A 80 19.49 -1.18 13.02
CA SER A 80 19.13 0.16 12.54
C SER A 80 19.55 0.44 11.09
N LYS A 81 20.76 0.06 10.66
CA LYS A 81 21.23 0.31 9.28
C LYS A 81 20.58 -0.64 8.28
N SER A 82 20.29 -1.87 8.68
CA SER A 82 19.67 -2.87 7.83
C SER A 82 18.18 -2.66 7.65
N LEU A 83 17.47 -2.29 8.72
CA LEU A 83 16.07 -1.86 8.63
C LEU A 83 15.94 -0.56 7.83
N ALA A 84 16.80 0.43 8.09
CA ALA A 84 16.79 1.69 7.33
C ALA A 84 17.10 1.50 5.84
N ARG A 85 17.92 0.50 5.49
CA ARG A 85 18.16 0.12 4.08
C ARG A 85 16.99 -0.66 3.49
N ALA A 86 16.42 -1.59 4.24
CA ALA A 86 15.27 -2.37 3.80
C ALA A 86 14.06 -1.47 3.53
N VAL A 87 13.83 -0.46 4.38
CA VAL A 87 12.69 0.47 4.31
C VAL A 87 13.07 1.79 3.59
N SER A 88 13.97 1.73 2.61
CA SER A 88 14.52 2.94 1.98
C SER A 88 13.50 3.78 1.20
N GLN A 89 12.36 3.19 0.80
CA GLN A 89 11.24 3.87 0.12
C GLN A 89 9.87 3.37 0.63
N PRO A 90 9.46 3.75 1.84
CA PRO A 90 8.31 3.15 2.50
C PRO A 90 6.99 3.41 1.75
N GLU A 91 6.83 4.57 1.11
CA GLU A 91 5.65 4.86 0.28
C GLU A 91 5.59 3.97 -0.96
N GLY A 92 6.74 3.66 -1.56
CA GLY A 92 6.82 2.72 -2.66
C GLY A 92 6.37 1.34 -2.20
N THR A 93 6.99 0.82 -1.14
CA THR A 93 6.62 -0.49 -0.56
C THR A 93 5.13 -0.56 -0.22
N LEU A 94 4.57 0.49 0.39
CA LEU A 94 3.14 0.60 0.68
C LEU A 94 2.28 0.54 -0.59
N MET A 95 2.64 1.28 -1.63
CA MET A 95 1.92 1.22 -2.91
C MET A 95 1.99 -0.17 -3.54
N THR A 96 3.13 -0.86 -3.48
CA THR A 96 3.21 -2.26 -3.94
C THR A 96 2.27 -3.14 -3.14
N ALA A 97 2.29 -3.06 -1.81
CA ALA A 97 1.41 -3.86 -0.95
C ALA A 97 -0.06 -3.72 -1.37
N ARG A 98 -0.50 -2.48 -1.59
CA ARG A 98 -1.87 -2.14 -2.01
C ARG A 98 -2.19 -2.65 -3.41
N ILE A 99 -1.28 -2.49 -4.39
CA ILE A 99 -1.45 -3.07 -5.73
C ILE A 99 -1.59 -4.59 -5.67
N LEU A 100 -0.74 -5.27 -4.90
CA LEU A 100 -0.75 -6.73 -4.78
C LEU A 100 -2.07 -7.25 -4.20
N LEU A 101 -2.53 -6.65 -3.09
CA LEU A 101 -3.79 -7.03 -2.47
C LEU A 101 -4.98 -6.71 -3.38
N GLY A 102 -4.94 -5.60 -4.12
CA GLY A 102 -5.99 -5.24 -5.09
C GLY A 102 -6.07 -6.22 -6.25
N LEU A 103 -4.92 -6.59 -6.81
CA LEU A 103 -4.85 -7.60 -7.87
C LEU A 103 -5.32 -8.97 -7.37
N TRP A 104 -4.92 -9.36 -6.15
CA TRP A 104 -5.40 -10.58 -5.52
C TRP A 104 -6.93 -10.56 -5.33
N ALA A 105 -7.48 -9.49 -4.76
CA ALA A 105 -8.91 -9.35 -4.54
C ALA A 105 -9.71 -9.48 -5.85
N SER A 106 -9.19 -8.93 -6.96
CA SER A 106 -9.83 -9.01 -8.27
C SER A 106 -9.76 -10.39 -8.96
N ARG A 107 -8.83 -11.28 -8.54
CA ARG A 107 -8.49 -12.51 -9.29
C ARG A 107 -8.61 -13.81 -8.52
N HIS A 108 -8.61 -13.79 -7.18
CA HIS A 108 -8.49 -15.01 -6.37
C HIS A 108 -9.64 -16.02 -6.54
N HIS A 109 -10.79 -15.58 -7.09
CA HIS A 109 -11.90 -16.45 -7.47
C HIS A 109 -11.86 -16.91 -8.95
N ASP A 110 -10.96 -16.38 -9.77
CA ASP A 110 -10.82 -16.78 -11.17
C ASP A 110 -9.88 -17.99 -11.27
N PRO A 111 -10.37 -19.18 -11.68
CA PRO A 111 -9.56 -20.39 -11.75
C PRO A 111 -8.47 -20.35 -12.83
N HIS A 112 -8.53 -19.42 -13.78
CA HIS A 112 -7.48 -19.22 -14.79
C HIS A 112 -6.31 -18.37 -14.27
N LEU A 113 -6.58 -17.52 -13.29
CA LEU A 113 -5.62 -16.55 -12.75
C LEU A 113 -5.17 -16.89 -11.33
N SER A 114 -5.79 -17.89 -10.71
CA SER A 114 -5.51 -18.32 -9.35
C SER A 114 -5.24 -19.82 -9.24
N PHE A 115 -4.41 -20.18 -8.27
CA PHE A 115 -4.07 -21.55 -7.91
C PHE A 115 -3.95 -21.64 -6.39
N ASN A 116 -4.81 -22.44 -5.76
CA ASN A 116 -4.87 -22.61 -4.29
C ASN A 116 -4.95 -21.26 -3.53
N GLY A 117 -5.81 -20.35 -3.99
CA GLY A 117 -5.99 -19.02 -3.40
C GLY A 117 -4.85 -18.02 -3.67
N ARG A 118 -3.81 -18.43 -4.42
CA ARG A 118 -2.72 -17.54 -4.86
C ARG A 118 -2.97 -17.07 -6.27
N VAL A 119 -2.76 -15.79 -6.54
CA VAL A 119 -2.96 -15.19 -7.86
C VAL A 119 -1.66 -15.01 -8.60
N MET A 120 -1.69 -15.19 -9.92
CA MET A 120 -0.56 -14.91 -10.80
C MET A 120 -0.46 -13.40 -11.05
N ILE A 121 0.70 -12.82 -10.75
CA ILE A 121 0.99 -11.39 -10.97
C ILE A 121 2.34 -11.26 -11.67
N HIS A 122 2.35 -10.61 -12.83
CA HIS A 122 3.57 -10.32 -13.58
C HIS A 122 4.27 -9.07 -13.02
N HIS A 123 5.60 -9.04 -12.97
CA HIS A 123 6.35 -7.89 -12.42
C HIS A 123 6.08 -6.57 -13.17
N ASP A 124 6.02 -6.63 -14.51
CA ASP A 124 5.66 -5.49 -15.37
C ASP A 124 4.27 -4.92 -15.08
N GLU A 125 3.32 -5.73 -14.61
CA GLU A 125 2.00 -5.24 -14.23
C GLU A 125 2.07 -4.34 -13.01
N ILE A 126 2.84 -4.72 -11.98
CA ILE A 126 3.07 -3.89 -10.78
C ILE A 126 3.68 -2.54 -11.18
N LEU A 127 4.64 -2.55 -12.12
CA LEU A 127 5.26 -1.33 -12.63
C LEU A 127 4.28 -0.46 -13.43
N SER A 128 3.40 -1.09 -14.21
CA SER A 128 2.35 -0.38 -14.94
C SER A 128 1.32 0.25 -14.00
N TRP A 129 0.95 -0.43 -12.91
CA TRP A 129 0.10 0.13 -11.87
C TRP A 129 0.76 1.30 -11.15
N ARG A 130 2.09 1.25 -10.95
CA ARG A 130 2.88 2.35 -10.39
C ARG A 130 3.07 3.55 -11.35
N GLY A 131 2.48 3.52 -12.54
CA GLY A 131 2.66 4.55 -13.56
C GLY A 131 4.08 4.65 -14.11
N VAL A 132 4.90 3.61 -13.96
CA VAL A 132 6.25 3.59 -14.53
C VAL A 132 6.12 3.47 -16.06
N GLN A 133 6.82 4.31 -16.80
CA GLN A 133 6.81 4.25 -18.25
C GLN A 133 7.87 3.28 -18.77
N LYS A 134 7.54 2.56 -19.85
CA LYS A 134 8.52 1.75 -20.59
C LYS A 134 9.48 2.69 -21.35
N HIS A 135 10.73 2.28 -21.44
CA HIS A 135 11.68 2.95 -22.31
C HIS A 135 11.33 2.66 -23.77
N HIS A 136 11.22 3.71 -24.58
CA HIS A 136 10.99 3.60 -26.01
C HIS A 136 12.22 4.08 -26.77
N ARG A 137 12.69 3.29 -27.74
CA ARG A 137 13.73 3.67 -28.69
C ARG A 137 13.17 3.66 -30.10
N ARG A 138 13.65 4.59 -30.94
CA ARG A 138 13.37 4.53 -32.38
C ARG A 138 14.10 3.34 -32.98
N ALA A 139 13.45 2.68 -33.93
CA ALA A 139 14.01 1.53 -34.65
C ALA A 139 15.37 1.83 -35.31
N TYR A 140 15.48 3.02 -35.90
CA TYR A 140 16.67 3.57 -36.53
C TYR A 140 16.47 5.09 -36.70
N ALA A 141 17.55 5.82 -37.01
CA ALA A 141 17.50 7.28 -37.20
C ALA A 141 16.48 7.66 -38.30
N GLY A 142 15.55 8.57 -37.99
CA GLY A 142 14.49 9.00 -38.89
C GLY A 142 13.22 8.12 -38.92
N SER A 143 13.21 6.96 -38.26
CA SER A 143 12.01 6.11 -38.20
C SER A 143 10.95 6.67 -37.24
N GLN A 144 9.68 6.57 -37.64
CA GLN A 144 8.51 6.78 -36.77
C GLN A 144 8.16 5.51 -35.97
N LYS A 145 8.80 4.37 -36.25
CA LYS A 145 8.57 3.13 -35.50
C LYS A 145 9.39 3.14 -34.20
N HIS A 146 8.70 2.93 -33.09
CA HIS A 146 9.29 2.84 -31.76
C HIS A 146 9.23 1.39 -31.25
N PHE A 147 10.33 0.90 -30.69
CA PHE A 147 10.39 -0.34 -29.92
C PHE A 147 10.45 -0.02 -28.44
N SER A 148 9.78 -0.84 -27.62
CA SER A 148 9.88 -0.77 -26.18
C SER A 148 11.04 -1.65 -25.70
N ASP A 149 12.03 -1.07 -25.04
CA ASP A 149 13.11 -1.79 -24.34
C ASP A 149 12.63 -2.39 -23.00
N GLY A 150 11.35 -2.19 -22.67
CA GLY A 150 10.75 -2.61 -21.41
C GLY A 150 10.91 -1.57 -20.31
N TYR A 151 10.75 -2.01 -19.06
CA TYR A 151 10.84 -1.10 -17.91
C TYR A 151 12.30 -0.87 -17.48
N PRO A 152 12.60 0.29 -16.87
CA PRO A 152 13.92 0.57 -16.33
C PRO A 152 14.34 -0.49 -15.30
N TRP A 153 15.56 -1.04 -15.43
CA TRP A 153 16.11 -2.05 -14.53
C TRP A 153 16.00 -1.66 -13.04
N LYS A 154 16.34 -0.41 -12.70
CA LYS A 154 16.29 0.09 -11.32
C LYS A 154 14.89 -0.01 -10.70
N GLN A 155 13.84 0.24 -11.49
CA GLN A 155 12.46 0.15 -11.01
C GLN A 155 12.03 -1.30 -10.81
N ARG A 156 12.44 -2.21 -11.69
CA ARG A 156 12.24 -3.67 -11.52
C ARG A 156 12.91 -4.17 -10.24
N GLN A 157 14.16 -3.77 -10.02
CA GLN A 157 14.90 -4.13 -8.81
C GLN A 157 14.23 -3.60 -7.54
N GLN A 158 13.72 -2.37 -7.56
CA GLN A 158 12.97 -1.80 -6.44
C GLN A 158 11.70 -2.61 -6.14
N VAL A 159 10.89 -2.94 -7.15
CA VAL A 159 9.70 -3.79 -6.96
C VAL A 159 10.06 -5.14 -6.35
N GLN A 160 11.15 -5.77 -6.82
CA GLN A 160 11.61 -7.04 -6.23
C GLN A 160 12.03 -6.88 -4.76
N GLN A 161 12.72 -5.80 -4.41
CA GLN A 161 13.07 -5.50 -3.02
C GLN A 161 11.82 -5.27 -2.16
N ASP A 162 10.82 -4.56 -2.68
CA ASP A 162 9.54 -4.35 -2.01
C ASP A 162 8.83 -5.69 -1.77
N LEU A 163 8.78 -6.57 -2.77
CA LEU A 163 8.15 -7.90 -2.65
C LEU A 163 8.83 -8.75 -1.56
N VAL A 164 10.16 -8.80 -1.56
CA VAL A 164 10.94 -9.54 -0.56
C VAL A 164 10.74 -8.96 0.84
N LEU A 165 10.64 -7.64 0.97
CA LEU A 165 10.34 -7.01 2.26
C LEU A 165 8.92 -7.37 2.73
N LEU A 166 7.94 -7.27 1.83
CA LEU A 166 6.54 -7.56 2.14
C LEU A 166 6.30 -9.01 2.56
N SER A 167 7.03 -9.97 1.97
CA SER A 167 6.95 -11.38 2.38
C SER A 167 7.57 -11.66 3.75
N ARG A 168 8.33 -10.71 4.32
CA ARG A 168 8.99 -10.86 5.61
C ARG A 168 8.21 -10.25 6.77
N TYR A 169 7.18 -9.45 6.48
CA TYR A 169 6.30 -8.94 7.53
C TYR A 169 5.46 -10.07 8.08
N HIS A 170 5.48 -10.21 9.40
CA HIS A 170 4.68 -11.17 10.13
C HIS A 170 3.74 -10.43 11.08
N LEU A 171 2.45 -10.75 11.00
CA LEU A 171 1.37 -10.19 11.80
C LEU A 171 1.13 -11.07 13.02
N ARG A 172 1.09 -10.45 14.20
CA ARG A 172 0.62 -11.09 15.42
C ARG A 172 -0.37 -10.19 16.15
N GLY A 173 -1.55 -10.71 16.49
CA GLY A 173 -2.56 -9.91 17.17
C GLY A 173 -3.89 -10.65 17.28
N GLN A 174 -4.95 -9.89 17.53
CA GLN A 174 -6.31 -10.38 17.51
C GLN A 174 -7.16 -9.44 16.68
N HIS A 175 -7.99 -9.99 15.80
CA HIS A 175 -9.09 -9.22 15.23
C HIS A 175 -10.43 -9.70 15.77
N ILE A 176 -11.41 -8.83 15.64
CA ILE A 176 -12.77 -9.07 16.08
C ILE A 176 -13.65 -9.17 14.84
N ILE A 177 -14.26 -10.33 14.65
CA ILE A 177 -15.27 -10.56 13.63
C ILE A 177 -16.64 -10.41 14.27
N ARG A 178 -17.47 -9.53 13.71
CA ARG A 178 -18.86 -9.33 14.13
C ARG A 178 -19.77 -9.89 13.04
N SER A 179 -20.45 -11.00 13.33
CA SER A 179 -21.43 -11.61 12.44
C SER A 179 -22.78 -11.66 13.14
N GLY A 180 -23.66 -10.72 12.82
CA GLY A 180 -24.92 -10.52 13.54
C GLY A 180 -24.69 -10.16 15.01
N SER A 181 -25.28 -10.94 15.92
CA SER A 181 -25.08 -10.81 17.38
C SER A 181 -23.79 -11.45 17.89
N ASN A 182 -23.11 -12.25 17.06
CA ASN A 182 -21.95 -13.02 17.49
C ASN A 182 -20.68 -12.19 17.27
N VAL A 183 -19.90 -12.07 18.34
CA VAL A 183 -18.59 -11.42 18.33
C VAL A 183 -17.54 -12.49 18.60
N GLN A 184 -16.69 -12.76 17.61
CA GLN A 184 -15.60 -13.72 17.73
C GLN A 184 -14.26 -13.00 17.68
N SER A 185 -13.40 -13.27 18.66
CA SER A 185 -11.99 -12.88 18.59
C SER A 185 -11.19 -14.02 17.96
N VAL A 186 -10.41 -13.70 16.93
CA VAL A 186 -9.52 -14.67 16.26
C VAL A 186 -8.09 -14.20 16.45
N VAL A 187 -7.25 -15.08 16.99
CA VAL A 187 -5.81 -14.84 17.12
C VAL A 187 -5.16 -15.03 15.75
N ILE A 188 -4.38 -14.04 15.35
CA ILE A 188 -3.58 -14.08 14.12
C ILE A 188 -2.13 -14.24 14.52
N ASP A 189 -1.46 -15.21 13.87
CA ASP A 189 -0.01 -15.35 13.81
C ASP A 189 0.32 -15.83 12.40
N ALA A 190 0.54 -14.89 11.48
CA ALA A 190 0.65 -15.20 10.05
C ALA A 190 1.54 -14.21 9.29
N PRO A 191 2.16 -14.62 8.17
CA PRO A 191 2.81 -13.67 7.27
C PRO A 191 1.79 -12.67 6.71
N TYR A 192 2.23 -11.47 6.34
CA TYR A 192 1.39 -10.50 5.64
C TYR A 192 1.03 -10.98 4.23
N LEU A 193 2.05 -11.34 3.46
CA LEU A 193 1.93 -11.88 2.11
C LEU A 193 2.73 -13.17 1.98
N VAL A 194 2.14 -14.16 1.31
CA VAL A 194 2.80 -15.36 0.82
C VAL A 194 3.18 -15.14 -0.64
N LEU A 195 4.47 -15.30 -0.94
CA LEU A 195 5.05 -15.04 -2.25
C LEU A 195 5.79 -16.28 -2.74
N THR A 196 5.53 -16.70 -3.96
CA THR A 196 6.28 -17.77 -4.63
C THR A 196 6.74 -17.27 -6.01
N PRO A 197 8.05 -17.15 -6.26
CA PRO A 197 8.55 -16.71 -7.56
C PRO A 197 8.20 -17.72 -8.65
N ILE A 198 7.82 -17.22 -9.82
CA ILE A 198 7.67 -18.01 -11.05
C ILE A 198 8.86 -17.68 -11.93
N GLU A 199 9.65 -18.68 -12.27
CA GLU A 199 10.85 -18.55 -13.09
C GLU A 199 10.65 -19.15 -14.48
N LYS A 200 11.20 -18.49 -15.49
CA LYS A 200 11.32 -19.04 -16.85
C LYS A 200 12.76 -18.84 -17.31
N GLN A 201 13.41 -19.93 -17.71
CA GLN A 201 14.82 -19.91 -18.15
C GLN A 201 15.76 -19.27 -17.10
N GLY A 202 15.54 -19.56 -15.82
CA GLY A 202 16.34 -19.03 -14.71
C GLY A 202 16.13 -17.54 -14.41
N LYS A 203 15.05 -16.93 -14.93
CA LYS A 203 14.67 -15.54 -14.63
C LYS A 203 13.28 -15.49 -14.02
N VAL A 204 13.14 -14.78 -12.90
CA VAL A 204 11.83 -14.51 -12.30
C VAL A 204 11.01 -13.65 -13.26
N VAL A 205 9.92 -14.21 -13.79
CA VAL A 205 8.99 -13.53 -14.70
C VAL A 205 7.79 -12.95 -13.95
N GLY A 206 7.43 -13.52 -12.80
CA GLY A 206 6.35 -13.05 -11.96
C GLY A 206 6.26 -13.84 -10.66
N TYR A 207 5.10 -13.79 -10.00
CA TYR A 207 4.90 -14.37 -8.68
C TYR A 207 3.49 -14.94 -8.55
N LEU A 208 3.36 -16.03 -7.80
CA LEU A 208 2.11 -16.42 -7.14
C LEU A 208 2.03 -15.69 -5.81
N ILE A 209 0.94 -14.96 -5.58
CA ILE A 209 0.77 -14.06 -4.44
C ILE A 209 -0.54 -14.36 -3.74
N ALA A 210 -0.51 -14.48 -2.42
CA ALA A 210 -1.70 -14.48 -1.58
C ALA A 210 -1.45 -13.65 -0.31
N PRO A 211 -2.48 -13.05 0.30
CA PRO A 211 -2.43 -12.70 1.72
C PRO A 211 -2.13 -13.93 2.58
N GLY A 212 -1.58 -13.72 3.77
CA GLY A 212 -1.48 -14.77 4.76
C GLY A 212 -2.85 -15.23 5.27
N SER A 213 -2.84 -16.18 6.21
CA SER A 213 -4.07 -16.77 6.75
C SER A 213 -4.97 -15.77 7.51
N TRP A 214 -4.47 -14.56 7.79
CA TRP A 214 -5.21 -13.48 8.43
C TRP A 214 -6.47 -13.06 7.66
N ILE A 215 -6.53 -13.24 6.34
CA ILE A 215 -7.73 -12.90 5.56
C ILE A 215 -8.81 -13.99 5.63
N SER A 216 -8.42 -15.25 5.82
CA SER A 216 -9.30 -16.41 5.65
C SER A 216 -10.50 -16.39 6.58
N SER A 217 -10.33 -15.86 7.80
CA SER A 217 -11.44 -15.74 8.76
C SER A 217 -12.46 -14.70 8.31
N TYR A 218 -12.06 -13.63 7.63
CA TYR A 218 -13.02 -12.68 7.04
C TYR A 218 -13.77 -13.32 5.86
N GLU A 219 -13.07 -14.03 4.97
CA GLU A 219 -13.69 -14.74 3.84
C GLU A 219 -14.69 -15.80 4.31
N ALA A 220 -14.33 -16.58 5.34
CA ALA A 220 -15.20 -17.60 5.92
C ALA A 220 -16.51 -17.02 6.50
N HIS A 221 -16.48 -15.78 6.98
CA HIS A 221 -17.66 -15.07 7.49
C HIS A 221 -18.31 -14.14 6.47
N GLN A 222 -17.89 -14.19 5.19
CA GLN A 222 -18.35 -13.33 4.11
C GLN A 222 -18.22 -11.83 4.42
N MET A 223 -17.23 -11.47 5.23
CA MET A 223 -16.97 -10.12 5.69
C MET A 223 -16.07 -9.39 4.69
N ASN A 224 -16.63 -8.98 3.56
CA ASN A 224 -15.88 -8.29 2.51
C ASN A 224 -15.73 -6.80 2.81
N PHE A 225 -14.60 -6.43 3.43
CA PHE A 225 -14.22 -5.03 3.61
C PHE A 225 -13.28 -4.61 2.48
N LEU A 226 -13.86 -4.20 1.36
CA LEU A 226 -13.14 -3.69 0.20
C LEU A 226 -13.38 -2.19 0.01
N ALA A 227 -12.36 -1.45 -0.43
CA ALA A 227 -12.47 -0.07 -0.87
C ALA A 227 -11.97 0.08 -2.31
N CYS A 228 -12.72 0.77 -3.15
CA CYS A 228 -12.30 1.04 -4.53
C CYS A 228 -11.29 2.19 -4.55
N VAL A 229 -10.15 1.96 -5.20
CA VAL A 229 -9.05 2.92 -5.26
C VAL A 229 -8.72 3.25 -6.72
N PRO A 230 -8.93 4.50 -7.16
CA PRO A 230 -8.66 4.94 -8.53
C PRO A 230 -7.22 4.70 -8.99
N TYR A 231 -7.08 4.34 -10.26
CA TYR A 231 -5.80 4.08 -10.91
C TYR A 231 -4.78 5.23 -10.76
N GLN A 232 -5.25 6.46 -10.83
CA GLN A 232 -4.45 7.69 -10.77
C GLN A 232 -3.69 7.82 -9.44
N LEU A 233 -4.19 7.24 -8.34
CA LEU A 233 -3.51 7.28 -7.04
C LEU A 233 -2.24 6.44 -7.05
N PHE A 234 -2.25 5.32 -7.78
CA PHE A 234 -1.07 4.48 -7.93
C PHE A 234 0.01 5.13 -8.84
N HIS A 235 -0.32 6.24 -9.51
CA HIS A 235 0.62 7.01 -10.33
C HIS A 235 1.29 8.16 -9.56
N LEU A 236 0.89 8.39 -8.31
CA LEU A 236 1.58 9.33 -7.43
C LEU A 236 3.04 8.92 -7.28
N ASN A 237 3.97 9.87 -7.42
CA ASN A 237 5.38 9.57 -7.27
C ASN A 237 5.69 9.33 -5.78
N PRO A 238 6.13 8.14 -5.35
CA PRO A 238 6.28 7.82 -3.93
C PRO A 238 7.24 8.77 -3.19
N ARG A 239 8.19 9.38 -3.90
CA ARG A 239 9.18 10.31 -3.33
C ARG A 239 8.71 11.75 -3.31
N ASN A 240 8.15 12.22 -4.42
CA ASN A 240 7.76 13.63 -4.56
C ASN A 240 6.38 13.89 -3.92
N ASP A 241 5.49 12.91 -4.00
CA ASP A 241 4.10 12.99 -3.57
C ASP A 241 3.84 12.19 -2.29
N TYR A 242 4.89 11.92 -1.50
CA TYR A 242 4.81 11.05 -0.33
C TYR A 242 3.72 11.49 0.68
N LEU A 243 3.48 12.80 0.82
CA LEU A 243 2.41 13.33 1.67
C LEU A 243 1.03 12.92 1.14
N ALA A 244 0.81 13.04 -0.17
CA ALA A 244 -0.44 12.66 -0.82
C ALA A 244 -0.67 11.14 -0.68
N VAL A 245 0.36 10.33 -0.95
CA VAL A 245 0.30 8.86 -0.79
C VAL A 245 -0.09 8.46 0.64
N ARG A 246 0.57 9.04 1.65
CA ARG A 246 0.30 8.76 3.06
C ARG A 246 -1.12 9.16 3.47
N LEU A 247 -1.57 10.36 3.06
CA LEU A 247 -2.92 10.85 3.32
C LEU A 247 -3.97 9.95 2.65
N THR A 248 -3.79 9.58 1.38
CA THR A 248 -4.72 8.73 0.62
C THR A 248 -5.00 7.42 1.33
N PHE A 249 -3.98 6.65 1.69
CA PHE A 249 -4.21 5.33 2.27
C PHE A 249 -4.84 5.41 3.67
N TYR A 250 -4.50 6.43 4.47
CA TYR A 250 -5.21 6.64 5.73
C TYR A 250 -6.68 7.04 5.51
N LEU A 251 -6.96 7.94 4.56
CA LEU A 251 -8.32 8.41 4.28
C LEU A 251 -9.23 7.28 3.77
N ILE A 252 -8.72 6.40 2.90
CA ILE A 252 -9.43 5.19 2.45
C ILE A 252 -9.80 4.31 3.65
N GLU A 253 -8.85 4.07 4.55
CA GLU A 253 -9.07 3.27 5.76
C GLU A 253 -10.08 3.92 6.72
N HIS A 254 -10.02 5.25 6.85
CA HIS A 254 -10.90 6.02 7.71
C HIS A 254 -12.34 6.07 7.18
N TRP A 255 -12.55 6.50 5.94
CA TRP A 255 -13.90 6.64 5.38
C TRP A 255 -14.63 5.31 5.32
N ARG A 256 -13.93 4.20 5.05
CA ARG A 256 -14.59 2.89 5.07
C ARG A 256 -15.04 2.49 6.46
N ARG A 257 -14.21 2.71 7.50
CA ARG A 257 -14.58 2.41 8.89
C ARG A 257 -15.78 3.21 9.38
N HIS A 258 -15.88 4.45 8.91
CA HIS A 258 -16.91 5.40 9.33
C HIS A 258 -18.11 5.51 8.35
N GLY A 259 -18.03 4.90 7.17
CA GLY A 259 -19.08 4.97 6.14
C GLY A 259 -20.41 4.38 6.61
N HIS A 260 -20.38 3.35 7.47
CA HIS A 260 -21.58 2.75 8.06
C HIS A 260 -22.28 3.64 9.10
N GLU A 261 -21.58 4.64 9.65
CA GLU A 261 -22.11 5.55 10.67
C GLU A 261 -22.77 6.80 10.05
N GLY A 262 -22.89 6.87 8.71
CA GLY A 262 -23.41 8.04 7.99
C GLY A 262 -22.50 9.27 8.11
N SER A 263 -21.25 9.07 8.53
CA SER A 263 -20.33 10.12 8.98
C SER A 263 -19.27 10.45 7.93
N ALA A 264 -19.54 10.19 6.64
CA ALA A 264 -18.66 10.54 5.51
C ALA A 264 -18.29 12.03 5.44
N HIS A 265 -19.01 12.90 6.17
CA HIS A 265 -18.75 14.33 6.31
C HIS A 265 -18.04 14.71 7.61
N THR A 266 -17.46 13.76 8.36
CA THR A 266 -16.70 14.08 9.57
C THR A 266 -15.52 14.97 9.26
N SER A 267 -15.42 16.06 10.01
CA SER A 267 -14.29 16.96 9.90
C SER A 267 -13.05 16.38 10.58
N PHE A 268 -11.88 16.58 9.97
CA PHE A 268 -10.59 16.14 10.48
C PHE A 268 -9.88 17.26 11.23
N CYS A 269 -9.44 17.01 12.45
CA CYS A 269 -8.38 17.83 13.06
C CYS A 269 -7.07 17.57 12.30
N MET A 270 -6.42 18.63 11.81
CA MET A 270 -5.22 18.49 10.96
C MET A 270 -4.07 17.76 11.68
N ALA A 271 -3.82 18.05 12.95
CA ALA A 271 -2.80 17.35 13.73
C ALA A 271 -3.06 15.84 13.82
N SER A 272 -4.32 15.46 14.05
CA SER A 272 -4.74 14.06 14.12
C SER A 272 -4.62 13.38 12.76
N LEU A 273 -5.09 14.03 11.69
CA LEU A 273 -4.97 13.53 10.31
C LEU A 273 -3.51 13.24 9.94
N LEU A 274 -2.61 14.19 10.21
CA LEU A 274 -1.18 14.02 9.94
C LEU A 274 -0.59 12.88 10.77
N SER A 275 -0.90 12.81 12.07
CA SER A 275 -0.42 11.76 12.95
C SER A 275 -0.87 10.37 12.49
N SER A 276 -2.16 10.18 12.20
CA SER A 276 -2.71 8.90 11.76
C SER A 276 -2.27 8.51 10.34
N SER A 277 -1.94 9.50 9.50
CA SER A 277 -1.27 9.30 8.20
C SER A 277 0.23 9.07 8.33
N MET A 278 0.78 8.95 9.53
CA MET A 278 2.20 8.77 9.80
C MET A 278 3.08 9.91 9.26
N ILE A 279 2.56 11.14 9.18
CA ILE A 279 3.30 12.32 8.71
C ILE A 279 3.87 13.08 9.91
N ALA A 280 5.20 13.11 10.03
CA ALA A 280 5.86 13.86 11.08
C ALA A 280 5.77 15.38 10.84
N ILE A 281 5.32 16.12 11.84
CA ILE A 281 5.21 17.58 11.80
C ILE A 281 6.61 18.20 11.88
N ASP A 282 7.00 18.95 10.83
CA ASP A 282 8.21 19.77 10.85
C ASP A 282 7.94 21.08 11.59
N LYS A 283 8.18 21.08 12.90
CA LYS A 283 7.97 22.25 13.77
C LYS A 283 8.88 23.43 13.43
N ALA A 284 10.07 23.17 12.89
CA ALA A 284 11.05 24.22 12.58
C ALA A 284 10.63 25.04 11.35
N ASN A 285 10.03 24.39 10.34
CA ASN A 285 9.56 25.04 9.11
C ASN A 285 8.04 24.94 8.95
N LEU A 286 7.31 24.98 10.06
CA LEU A 286 5.88 24.68 10.11
C LEU A 286 5.09 25.54 9.10
N THR A 287 5.18 26.85 9.22
CA THR A 287 4.39 27.80 8.41
C THR A 287 5.01 28.08 7.03
N SER A 288 6.34 28.01 6.90
CA SER A 288 7.06 28.40 5.69
C SER A 288 7.10 27.30 4.62
N ARG A 289 7.23 26.03 5.03
CA ARG A 289 7.43 24.90 4.10
C ARG A 289 6.47 23.76 4.34
N PHE A 290 6.24 23.39 5.60
CA PHE A 290 5.48 22.18 5.92
C PHE A 290 4.00 22.34 5.56
N VAL A 291 3.34 23.38 6.09
CA VAL A 291 1.92 23.66 5.81
C VAL A 291 1.65 23.78 4.30
N PRO A 292 2.36 24.62 3.52
CA PRO A 292 2.12 24.72 2.07
C PRO A 292 2.23 23.38 1.33
N ARG A 293 3.14 22.49 1.76
CA ARG A 293 3.30 21.18 1.13
C ARG A 293 2.16 20.21 1.46
N VAL A 294 1.63 20.27 2.68
CA VAL A 294 0.44 19.48 3.04
C VAL A 294 -0.78 20.00 2.28
N GLU A 295 -0.98 21.32 2.22
CA GLU A 295 -2.08 21.91 1.46
C GLU A 295 -1.97 21.56 -0.04
N ALA A 296 -0.77 21.63 -0.62
CA ALA A 296 -0.54 21.21 -2.00
C ALA A 296 -0.81 19.71 -2.22
N ALA A 297 -0.47 18.85 -1.25
CA ALA A 297 -0.78 17.42 -1.33
C ALA A 297 -2.31 17.19 -1.33
N LEU A 298 -3.05 17.86 -0.45
CA LEU A 298 -4.52 17.79 -0.42
C LEU A 298 -5.15 18.31 -1.72
N GLN A 299 -4.66 19.43 -2.25
CA GLN A 299 -5.12 19.95 -3.55
C GLN A 299 -4.82 18.98 -4.69
N LYS A 300 -3.67 18.30 -4.65
CA LYS A 300 -3.34 17.26 -5.62
C LYS A 300 -4.31 16.07 -5.55
N LEU A 301 -4.76 15.68 -4.36
CA LEU A 301 -5.78 14.64 -4.20
C LEU A 301 -7.12 15.04 -4.84
N TYR A 302 -7.51 16.31 -4.71
CA TYR A 302 -8.68 16.84 -5.43
C TYR A 302 -8.46 16.84 -6.96
N SER A 303 -7.28 17.26 -7.43
CA SER A 303 -6.99 17.33 -8.88
C SER A 303 -7.03 15.97 -9.59
N ILE A 304 -6.79 14.89 -8.86
CA ILE A 304 -6.87 13.50 -9.37
C ILE A 304 -8.21 12.82 -9.05
N HIS A 305 -9.20 13.59 -8.61
CA HIS A 305 -10.57 13.14 -8.30
C HIS A 305 -10.65 12.08 -7.20
N PHE A 306 -9.70 12.10 -6.26
CA PHE A 306 -9.83 11.33 -5.02
C PHE A 306 -10.78 12.01 -4.03
N LEU A 307 -10.77 13.33 -4.02
CA LEU A 307 -11.72 14.16 -3.29
C LEU A 307 -12.80 14.66 -4.24
N GLU A 308 -14.06 14.65 -3.81
CA GLU A 308 -15.20 15.20 -4.56
C GLU A 308 -15.14 16.73 -4.59
N GLU A 309 -14.80 17.33 -3.45
CA GLU A 309 -14.71 18.78 -3.26
C GLU A 309 -13.27 19.22 -2.96
N PRO A 310 -12.92 20.49 -3.26
CA PRO A 310 -11.68 21.08 -2.80
C PRO A 310 -11.55 20.97 -1.26
N PRO A 311 -10.35 20.66 -0.72
CA PRO A 311 -10.09 20.66 0.71
C PRO A 311 -10.45 22.00 1.35
N ARG A 312 -11.28 21.99 2.39
CA ARG A 312 -11.78 23.21 3.05
C ARG A 312 -11.43 23.24 4.53
N ILE A 313 -10.95 24.39 4.99
CA ILE A 313 -10.77 24.66 6.42
C ILE A 313 -12.10 25.19 6.96
N LEU A 314 -12.60 24.55 8.02
CA LEU A 314 -13.83 24.96 8.72
C LEU A 314 -13.55 25.94 9.86
N SER A 315 -12.35 25.88 10.43
CA SER A 315 -11.91 26.78 11.51
C SER A 315 -11.26 28.06 10.97
N ILE A 316 -11.36 29.15 11.73
CA ILE A 316 -10.68 30.41 11.43
C ILE A 316 -9.20 30.27 11.79
N VAL A 317 -8.31 30.45 10.81
CA VAL A 317 -6.85 30.49 11.00
C VAL A 317 -6.33 31.84 10.53
N ASP A 318 -5.94 32.69 11.47
CA ASP A 318 -5.39 34.01 11.17
C ASP A 318 -3.89 33.90 10.80
N ARG A 319 -3.62 33.82 9.49
CA ARG A 319 -2.26 33.70 8.96
C ARG A 319 -1.40 34.96 9.13
N THR A 320 -1.95 36.07 9.61
CA THR A 320 -1.19 37.29 9.87
C THR A 320 -0.42 37.23 11.20
N LYS A 321 -0.83 36.35 12.13
CA LYS A 321 -0.18 36.17 13.44
C LYS A 321 1.13 35.39 13.33
N ALA A 322 2.16 35.79 14.06
CA ALA A 322 3.50 35.16 14.01
C ALA A 322 3.51 33.63 14.28
N TYR A 323 2.51 33.10 15.01
CA TYR A 323 2.46 31.69 15.43
C TYR A 323 1.22 30.94 14.96
N TRP A 324 0.65 31.33 13.81
CA TRP A 324 -0.58 30.72 13.25
C TRP A 324 -0.48 29.22 12.96
N GLY A 325 0.73 28.66 12.88
CA GLY A 325 0.93 27.23 12.62
C GLY A 325 0.30 26.31 13.68
N LYS A 326 0.22 26.75 14.95
CA LYS A 326 -0.48 25.98 16.00
C LYS A 326 -1.99 25.96 15.75
N ASP A 327 -2.55 27.10 15.37
CA ASP A 327 -3.98 27.24 15.05
C ASP A 327 -4.32 26.41 13.80
N TRP A 328 -3.43 26.37 12.81
CA TRP A 328 -3.57 25.50 11.64
C TRP A 328 -3.55 24.02 12.01
N LEU A 329 -2.66 23.58 12.91
CA LEU A 329 -2.63 22.19 13.38
C LEU A 329 -3.89 21.81 14.14
N ALA A 330 -4.48 22.73 14.90
CA ALA A 330 -5.74 22.54 15.62
C ALA A 330 -6.99 22.74 14.75
N SER A 331 -6.82 23.22 13.52
CA SER A 331 -7.94 23.53 12.64
C SER A 331 -8.68 22.27 12.18
N SER A 332 -9.98 22.43 12.00
CA SER A 332 -10.88 21.41 11.49
C SER A 332 -11.00 21.52 9.97
N TRP A 333 -10.89 20.39 9.27
CA TRP A 333 -10.88 20.29 7.82
C TRP A 333 -11.98 19.38 7.32
N GLN A 334 -12.66 19.81 6.25
CA GLN A 334 -13.60 18.98 5.52
C GLN A 334 -12.88 18.36 4.31
N LEU A 335 -12.87 17.03 4.25
CA LEU A 335 -12.33 16.24 3.13
C LEU A 335 -13.42 15.25 2.71
N VAL A 336 -14.00 15.46 1.53
CA VAL A 336 -15.14 14.67 1.04
C VAL A 336 -14.64 13.61 0.07
N PRO A 337 -14.89 12.30 0.31
CA PRO A 337 -14.52 11.25 -0.64
C PRO A 337 -15.31 11.40 -1.94
N ALA A 338 -14.68 11.15 -3.09
CA ALA A 338 -15.43 10.94 -4.33
C ALA A 338 -16.40 9.75 -4.17
N GLN A 339 -17.56 9.79 -4.85
CA GLN A 339 -18.63 8.78 -4.71
C GLN A 339 -18.15 7.35 -4.93
N ASP A 340 -17.15 7.15 -5.80
CA ASP A 340 -16.55 5.83 -6.09
C ASP A 340 -15.63 5.29 -4.98
N ASN A 341 -15.31 6.11 -3.96
CA ASN A 341 -14.37 5.77 -2.87
C ASN A 341 -15.06 5.37 -1.55
N GLN A 342 -16.39 5.21 -1.53
CA GLN A 342 -17.19 4.88 -0.33
C GLN A 342 -17.37 3.35 -0.12
#